data_AF-K1PHK0-F1
#
_entry.id   AF-K1PHK0-F1
#
_cell.length_a   1.000
_cell.length_b   1.000
_cell.length_c   1.000
_cell.angle_alpha   90.00
_cell.angle_beta   90.00
_cell.angle_gamma   90.00
#
_symmetry.space_group_name_H-M   'P 1'
#
loop_
_entity.id
_entity.type
_entity.pdbx_description
1 polymer ?
#
loop_
_entity_poly.entity_id
_entity_poly.type
_entity_poly.pdbx_seq_one_letter_code
_entity_poly.pdbx_strand_id
1 'polypeptide(L)'
;MPGVGFIRVKLLQVDKGDAVTTSEPFDPFVAVNVKETVNSPGQKPQYVQKKRTIYPEWNTCFDAHIYEGRVINMIVNEKPNRMLAEVTISARALADKCRDGNISSTWVRPRGHCNTAYRYSQ
;
A
#
# COMPACT_ATOMS: atom_id res chain seq x y z
N MET A 1 -4.99 -6.65 -27.11
CA MET A 1 -5.57 -6.19 -25.83
C MET A 1 -4.41 -5.73 -24.96
N PRO A 2 -4.21 -4.41 -24.74
CA PRO A 2 -3.05 -3.96 -23.96
C PRO A 2 -3.17 -4.48 -22.52
N GLY A 3 -2.10 -5.12 -22.07
CA GLY A 3 -2.08 -6.13 -21.03
C GLY A 3 -2.57 -5.67 -19.67
N VAL A 4 -3.53 -6.41 -19.12
CA VAL A 4 -3.93 -6.31 -17.72
C VAL A 4 -2.86 -7.02 -16.90
N GLY A 5 -1.80 -6.29 -16.54
CA GLY A 5 -0.80 -6.79 -15.59
C GLY A 5 -1.38 -6.85 -14.18
N PHE A 6 -0.88 -7.76 -13.34
CA PHE A 6 -1.08 -7.70 -11.91
C PHE A 6 0.24 -7.37 -11.24
N ILE A 7 0.18 -6.74 -10.07
CA ILE A 7 1.34 -6.59 -9.21
C ILE A 7 1.06 -7.33 -7.91
N ARG A 8 2.04 -8.10 -7.47
CA ARG A 8 2.01 -8.79 -6.19
C ARG A 8 2.78 -7.94 -5.18
N VAL A 9 2.09 -7.46 -4.17
CA VAL A 9 2.68 -6.67 -3.08
C VAL A 9 2.71 -7.54 -1.84
N LYS A 10 3.90 -7.68 -1.26
CA LYS A 10 4.18 -8.35 0.00
C LYS A 10 4.53 -7.32 1.05
N LEU A 11 3.77 -7.33 2.13
CA LEU A 11 4.09 -6.57 3.34
C LEU A 11 5.18 -7.34 4.10
N LEU A 12 6.35 -6.74 4.29
CA LEU A 12 7.45 -7.43 4.97
C LEU A 12 7.36 -7.19 6.47
N GLN A 13 7.55 -5.93 6.88
CA GLN A 13 7.64 -5.55 8.28
C GLN A 13 7.34 -4.07 8.43
N VAL A 14 6.82 -3.70 9.59
CA VAL A 14 6.79 -2.32 10.06
C VAL A 14 7.75 -2.17 11.23
N ASP A 15 8.52 -1.10 11.17
CA ASP A 15 9.43 -0.68 12.19
C ASP A 15 8.87 0.61 12.80
N LYS A 16 8.47 0.57 14.08
CA LYS A 16 8.37 1.80 14.87
C LYS A 16 9.79 2.31 14.95
N GLY A 17 10.11 3.41 14.27
CA GLY A 17 11.45 3.98 14.39
C GLY A 17 11.80 4.30 15.86
N ASP A 18 12.98 4.85 16.11
CA ASP A 18 13.56 5.17 17.43
C ASP A 18 12.67 5.87 18.50
N ALA A 19 11.44 6.25 18.19
CA ALA A 19 10.59 7.09 19.02
C ALA A 19 9.80 6.37 20.13
N VAL A 20 9.89 5.05 20.34
CA VAL A 20 9.01 4.38 21.33
C VAL A 20 9.73 3.30 22.15
N THR A 21 10.40 3.74 23.22
CA THR A 21 10.73 2.95 24.41
C THR A 21 9.47 2.65 25.23
N THR A 22 8.51 1.92 24.65
CA THR A 22 7.31 1.52 25.41
C THR A 22 7.19 0.01 25.39
N SER A 23 7.24 -0.57 26.57
CA SER A 23 7.03 -1.99 26.91
C SER A 23 5.61 -2.49 26.62
N GLU A 24 4.88 -1.81 25.74
CA GLU A 24 3.53 -2.18 25.33
C GLU A 24 3.58 -3.14 24.13
N PRO A 25 2.68 -4.13 24.06
CA PRO A 25 2.63 -5.06 22.94
C PRO A 25 2.36 -4.29 21.64
N PHE A 26 3.38 -4.27 20.78
CA PHE A 26 3.26 -3.66 19.46
C PHE A 26 2.57 -4.64 18.51
N ASP A 27 1.25 -4.48 18.34
CA ASP A 27 0.42 -5.26 17.41
C ASP A 27 -0.13 -4.35 16.29
N PRO A 28 0.73 -3.94 15.33
CA PRO A 28 0.29 -3.13 14.21
C PRO A 28 -0.45 -4.00 13.18
N PHE A 29 -1.44 -3.42 12.52
CA PHE A 29 -2.15 -4.03 11.39
C PHE A 29 -2.22 -3.05 10.23
N VAL A 30 -2.32 -3.59 9.02
CA VAL A 30 -2.38 -2.77 7.81
C VAL A 30 -3.74 -2.88 7.13
N ALA A 31 -4.31 -1.74 6.78
CA ALA A 31 -5.53 -1.60 6.01
C ALA A 31 -5.16 -1.19 4.58
N VAL A 32 -5.40 -2.06 3.61
CA VAL A 32 -5.14 -1.82 2.19
C VAL A 32 -6.44 -1.44 1.49
N ASN A 33 -6.53 -0.20 1.03
CA ASN A 33 -7.64 0.36 0.28
C ASN A 33 -7.25 0.52 -1.19
N VAL A 34 -7.98 -0.11 -2.10
CA VAL A 34 -7.73 0.05 -3.54
C VAL A 34 -8.78 1.00 -4.11
N LYS A 35 -8.32 2.17 -4.57
CA LYS A 35 -9.13 3.23 -5.17
C LYS A 35 -8.87 3.30 -6.67
N GLU A 36 -9.87 3.75 -7.43
CA GLU A 36 -9.77 3.94 -8.87
C GLU A 36 -10.12 5.38 -9.23
N THR A 37 -9.31 6.02 -10.05
CA THR A 37 -9.66 7.29 -10.65
C THR A 37 -10.75 7.06 -11.69
N VAL A 38 -11.88 7.73 -11.49
CA VAL A 38 -12.97 7.78 -12.45
C VAL A 38 -12.95 9.18 -13.05
N ASN A 39 -12.70 9.23 -14.36
CA ASN A 39 -12.82 10.46 -15.15
C ASN A 39 -14.24 10.52 -15.68
N SER A 40 -15.10 11.28 -15.02
CA SER A 40 -16.45 11.58 -15.51
C SER A 40 -16.39 12.77 -16.46
N PRO A 41 -17.04 12.72 -17.64
CA PRO A 41 -17.05 13.85 -18.57
C PRO A 41 -17.63 15.10 -17.89
N GLY A 42 -16.85 16.17 -17.85
CA GLY A 42 -17.24 17.45 -17.23
C GLY A 42 -16.94 17.61 -15.74
N GLN A 43 -16.32 16.63 -15.08
CA GLN A 43 -15.91 16.73 -13.66
C GLN A 43 -14.41 16.48 -13.47
N LYS A 44 -13.87 16.96 -12.34
CA LYS A 44 -12.49 16.66 -11.94
C LYS A 44 -12.35 15.14 -11.68
N PRO A 45 -11.17 14.55 -11.96
CA PRO A 45 -10.90 13.14 -11.67
C PRO A 45 -11.22 12.81 -10.21
N GLN A 46 -12.12 11.85 -9.96
CA GLN A 46 -12.50 11.46 -8.61
C GLN A 46 -11.97 10.06 -8.28
N TYR A 47 -11.42 9.88 -7.08
CA TYR A 47 -10.98 8.58 -6.60
C TYR A 47 -12.15 7.85 -5.93
N VAL A 48 -12.64 6.79 -6.56
CA VAL A 48 -13.72 5.95 -6.04
C VAL A 48 -13.13 4.63 -5.53
N GLN A 49 -13.40 4.31 -4.28
CA GLN A 49 -13.06 3.02 -3.72
C GLN A 49 -14.10 1.97 -4.14
N LYS A 50 -13.81 1.23 -5.21
CA LYS A 50 -14.70 0.14 -5.66
C LYS A 50 -14.47 -1.18 -4.91
N LYS A 51 -13.25 -1.40 -4.39
CA LYS A 51 -12.91 -2.63 -3.65
C LYS A 51 -13.03 -2.41 -2.14
N ARG A 52 -13.46 -3.45 -1.42
CA ARG A 52 -13.42 -3.48 0.05
C ARG A 52 -11.99 -3.33 0.55
N THR A 53 -11.83 -2.69 1.70
CA THR A 53 -10.57 -2.64 2.44
C THR A 53 -10.15 -4.06 2.80
N ILE A 54 -8.89 -4.38 2.51
CA ILE A 54 -8.30 -5.68 2.82
C ILE A 54 -7.39 -5.49 4.04
N TYR A 55 -7.38 -6.46 4.93
CA TYR A 55 -6.50 -6.50 6.10
C TYR A 55 -5.56 -7.69 5.98
N PRO A 56 -4.54 -7.62 5.09
CA PRO A 56 -3.58 -8.69 4.96
C PRO A 56 -2.69 -8.77 6.20
N GLU A 57 -2.31 -9.99 6.59
CA GLU A 57 -1.32 -10.19 7.66
C GLU A 57 0.09 -9.82 7.16
N TRP A 58 0.99 -9.52 8.09
CA TRP A 58 2.40 -9.32 7.77
C TRP A 58 2.98 -10.58 7.13
N ASN A 59 3.94 -10.41 6.22
CA ASN A 59 4.52 -11.48 5.41
C ASN A 59 3.57 -12.18 4.45
N THR A 60 2.35 -11.67 4.24
CA THR A 60 1.45 -12.15 3.19
C THR A 60 1.58 -11.32 1.91
N CYS A 61 1.27 -11.96 0.79
CA CYS A 61 1.24 -11.33 -0.53
C CYS A 61 -0.21 -11.10 -0.93
N PHE A 62 -0.52 -9.92 -1.47
CA PHE A 62 -1.79 -9.66 -2.15
C PHE A 62 -1.55 -9.26 -3.60
N ASP A 63 -2.42 -9.71 -4.49
CA ASP A 63 -2.44 -9.28 -5.89
C ASP A 63 -3.33 -8.04 -6.07
N ALA A 64 -2.84 -7.12 -6.89
CA ALA A 64 -3.59 -5.95 -7.33
C ALA A 64 -3.47 -5.83 -8.85
N HIS A 65 -4.59 -5.82 -9.57
CA HIS A 65 -4.55 -5.54 -11.00
C HIS A 65 -4.08 -4.10 -11.24
N ILE A 66 -3.18 -3.94 -12.21
CA ILE A 66 -2.65 -2.65 -12.64
C ILE A 66 -3.62 -2.09 -13.68
N TYR A 67 -4.41 -1.11 -13.29
CA TYR A 67 -5.23 -0.32 -14.21
C TYR A 67 -4.80 1.15 -14.19
N GLU A 68 -5.09 1.85 -15.27
CA GLU A 68 -4.88 3.29 -15.36
C GLU A 68 -5.75 4.01 -14.32
N GLY A 69 -5.15 4.91 -13.54
CA GLY A 69 -5.83 5.58 -12.44
C GLY A 69 -6.04 4.74 -11.17
N ARG A 70 -5.55 3.49 -11.09
CA ARG A 70 -5.68 2.71 -9.85
C ARG A 70 -4.61 3.09 -8.82
N VAL A 71 -5.07 3.35 -7.61
CA VAL A 71 -4.26 3.80 -6.48
C VAL A 71 -4.46 2.86 -5.29
N ILE A 72 -3.36 2.43 -4.68
CA ILE A 72 -3.35 1.59 -3.49
C ILE A 72 -2.98 2.48 -2.31
N ASN A 73 -3.91 2.62 -1.37
CA ASN A 73 -3.69 3.33 -0.11
C ASN A 73 -3.53 2.33 1.03
N MET A 74 -2.36 2.27 1.63
CA MET A 74 -2.03 1.37 2.73
C MET A 74 -1.88 2.19 4.00
N ILE A 75 -2.65 1.83 5.03
CA ILE A 75 -2.67 2.53 6.31
C ILE A 75 -2.24 1.53 7.37
N VAL A 76 -1.13 1.81 8.05
CA VAL A 76 -0.70 1.04 9.21
C VAL A 76 -1.29 1.68 10.46
N ASN A 77 -2.07 0.89 11.18
CA ASN A 77 -2.71 1.25 12.43
C ASN A 77 -2.20 0.35 13.55
N GLU A 78 -2.32 0.83 14.78
CA GLU A 78 -2.01 0.13 16.01
C GLU A 78 -3.27 0.12 16.89
N LYS A 79 -3.52 -1.00 17.56
CA LYS A 79 -4.60 -1.11 18.53
C LYS A 79 -4.29 -0.26 19.76
N PRO A 80 -5.29 0.40 20.39
CA PRO A 80 -6.72 0.28 20.10
C PRO A 80 -7.28 1.22 19.02
N ASN A 81 -6.58 2.28 18.59
CA ASN A 81 -7.06 3.15 17.50
C ASN A 81 -6.04 4.20 17.00
N ARG A 82 -4.75 3.86 16.95
CA ARG A 82 -3.69 4.81 16.57
C ARG A 82 -3.26 4.59 15.12
N MET A 83 -3.46 5.58 14.25
CA MET A 83 -2.84 5.57 12.93
C MET A 83 -1.34 5.87 13.08
N LEU A 84 -0.51 4.93 12.66
CA LEU A 84 0.94 5.07 12.71
C LEU A 84 1.49 5.71 11.44
N ALA A 85 0.88 5.34 10.32
CA ALA A 85 1.47 5.55 9.01
C ALA A 85 0.44 5.41 7.88
N GLU A 86 0.43 6.33 6.92
CA GLU A 86 -0.34 6.20 5.68
C GLU A 86 0.58 6.38 4.45
N VAL A 87 0.40 5.50 3.47
CA VAL A 87 1.06 5.60 2.16
C VAL A 87 0.07 5.36 1.03
N THR A 88 0.09 6.26 0.05
CA THR A 88 -0.72 6.16 -1.16
C THR A 88 0.22 6.03 -2.37
N ILE A 89 0.11 4.94 -3.13
CA ILE A 89 0.95 4.67 -4.31
C ILE A 89 0.07 4.21 -5.47
N SER A 90 0.33 4.68 -6.68
CA SER A 90 -0.36 4.16 -7.86
C SER A 90 0.15 2.77 -8.23
N ALA A 91 -0.76 1.86 -8.62
CA ALA A 91 -0.39 0.51 -9.04
C ALA A 91 0.56 0.55 -10.25
N ARG A 92 0.37 1.54 -11.13
CA ARG A 92 1.24 1.79 -12.27
C ARG A 92 2.64 2.20 -11.87
N ALA A 93 2.81 3.11 -10.89
CA ALA A 93 4.14 3.50 -10.43
C ALA A 93 4.91 2.32 -9.81
N LEU A 94 4.21 1.42 -9.10
CA LEU A 94 4.84 0.20 -8.60
C LEU A 94 5.26 -0.74 -9.74
N ALA A 95 4.41 -0.89 -10.76
CA ALA A 95 4.72 -1.70 -11.94
C ALA A 95 5.92 -1.14 -12.73
N ASP A 96 5.96 0.19 -12.94
CA ASP A 96 7.08 0.85 -13.60
C ASP A 96 8.39 0.66 -12.82
N LYS A 97 8.32 0.61 -11.48
CA LYS A 97 9.49 0.28 -10.63
C LYS A 97 9.90 -1.21 -10.69
N CYS A 98 8.96 -2.14 -10.89
CA CYS A 98 9.29 -3.55 -11.15
C CYS A 98 9.90 -3.77 -12.52
N ARG A 99 9.63 -2.90 -13.50
CA ARG A 99 10.16 -3.07 -14.86
C ARG A 99 11.70 -3.06 -14.90
N ASP A 100 12.33 -2.36 -13.96
CA ASP A 100 13.79 -2.28 -13.82
C ASP A 100 14.40 -3.48 -13.07
N GLY A 101 13.57 -4.35 -12.46
CA GLY A 101 14.01 -5.56 -11.77
C GLY A 101 12.84 -6.40 -11.24
N ASN A 102 12.87 -7.72 -11.49
CA ASN A 102 11.78 -8.68 -11.20
C ASN A 102 11.15 -8.56 -9.80
N ILE A 103 11.93 -8.14 -8.79
CA ILE A 103 11.46 -7.96 -7.42
C ILE A 103 12.15 -6.71 -6.86
N SER A 104 11.36 -5.74 -6.41
CA SER A 104 11.88 -4.55 -5.74
C SER A 104 11.32 -4.45 -4.33
N SER A 105 12.19 -4.11 -3.38
CA SER A 105 11.80 -3.86 -1.99
C SER A 105 12.19 -2.46 -1.61
N THR A 106 11.25 -1.70 -1.06
CA THR A 106 11.49 -0.32 -0.66
C THR A 106 10.93 -0.10 0.74
N TRP A 107 11.77 0.51 1.58
CA TRP A 107 11.34 1.12 2.81
C TRP A 107 10.64 2.42 2.46
N VAL A 108 9.32 2.44 2.65
CA VAL A 108 8.58 3.68 2.54
C VAL A 108 8.51 4.25 3.94
N ARG A 109 8.74 5.56 4.04
CA ARG A 109 8.40 6.35 5.22
C ARG A 109 7.02 6.96 4.96
N PRO A 110 5.93 6.24 5.25
CA PRO A 110 4.59 6.81 5.23
C PRO A 110 4.53 8.09 6.08
N ARG A 111 3.53 8.95 5.84
CA ARG A 111 3.25 10.09 6.73
C ARG A 111 2.97 9.54 8.12
N GLY A 112 3.96 9.57 9.01
CA GLY A 112 3.95 8.76 10.22
C GLY A 112 5.30 8.64 10.93
N HIS A 113 5.28 7.91 12.04
CA HIS A 113 6.46 7.65 12.90
C HIS A 113 7.08 6.27 12.66
N CYS A 114 6.58 5.52 11.67
CA CYS A 114 6.99 4.15 11.39
C CYS A 114 7.51 4.01 9.96
N ASN A 115 8.57 3.22 9.78
CA ASN A 115 9.04 2.81 8.47
C ASN A 115 8.36 1.50 8.11
N THR A 116 7.83 1.39 6.90
CA THR A 116 7.21 0.13 6.46
C THR A 116 7.94 -0.39 5.22
N ALA A 117 8.39 -1.64 5.30
CA ALA A 117 9.01 -2.34 4.18
C ALA A 117 7.95 -3.06 3.37
N TYR A 118 7.91 -2.74 2.07
CA TYR A 118 7.07 -3.42 1.11
C TYR A 118 7.97 -4.02 0.02
N ARG A 119 7.63 -5.22 -0.40
CA ARG A 119 8.20 -5.88 -1.57
C ARG A 119 7.14 -5.99 -2.64
N TYR A 120 7.47 -5.64 -3.86
CA TYR A 120 6.56 -5.71 -4.99
C TYR A 120 7.24 -6.46 -6.14
N SER A 121 6.45 -7.29 -6.82
CA SER A 121 6.87 -8.08 -7.99
C SER A 121 5.78 -8.05 -9.05
N GLN A 122 6.18 -7.98 -10.32
CA GLN A 122 5.27 -8.01 -11.47
C GLN A 122 5.08 -9.45 -11.97
#